data_AF-A0AAW2DZV7-F1
#
_entry.id   AF-A0AAW2DZV7-F1
#
_cell.length_a   1.000
_cell.length_b   1.000
_cell.length_c   1.000
_cell.angle_alpha   90.00
_cell.angle_beta   90.00
_cell.angle_gamma   90.00
#
_symmetry.space_group_name_H-M   'P 1'
#
loop_
_entity.id
_entity.type
_entity.pdbx_description
1 polymer ?
#
loop_
_entity_poly.entity_id
_entity_poly.type
_entity_poly.pdbx_seq_one_letter_code
_entity_poly.pdbx_strand_id
1 'polypeptide(L)'
;MVVQFVMRITLLLLLTYGSLAKAVPSMAKPSCESRCGNLEIPYPFGIGPDCYMDKSFEIVCNGSGAFLTSIDTGVQQINIGLRSYRSDLRRC
;
A
#
# COMPACT_ATOMS: atom_id res chain seq x y z
N MET A 1 -43.50 4.00 -26.40
CA MET A 1 -42.64 2.82 -26.62
C MET A 1 -41.16 3.20 -26.49
N VAL A 2 -40.65 4.15 -27.28
CA VAL A 2 -39.24 4.62 -27.23
C VAL A 2 -38.77 5.07 -25.83
N VAL A 3 -39.55 5.88 -25.11
CA VAL A 3 -39.15 6.42 -23.79
C VAL A 3 -38.89 5.36 -22.71
N GLN A 4 -39.59 4.23 -22.74
CA GLN A 4 -39.36 3.11 -21.82
C GLN A 4 -38.07 2.37 -22.13
N PHE A 5 -37.74 2.19 -23.42
CA PHE A 5 -36.48 1.60 -23.85
C PHE A 5 -35.30 2.49 -23.43
N VAL A 6 -35.41 3.81 -23.60
CA VAL A 6 -34.36 4.76 -23.20
C VAL A 6 -34.10 4.70 -21.69
N MET A 7 -35.15 4.68 -20.86
CA MET A 7 -35.03 4.62 -19.39
C MET A 7 -34.40 3.31 -18.89
N ARG A 8 -34.72 2.18 -19.53
CA ARG A 8 -34.13 0.87 -19.20
C ARG A 8 -32.64 0.83 -19.55
N ILE A 9 -32.28 1.38 -20.72
CA ILE A 9 -30.90 1.41 -21.20
C ILE A 9 -30.03 2.30 -20.29
N THR A 10 -30.51 3.48 -19.89
CA THR A 10 -29.76 4.35 -18.98
C THR A 10 -29.57 3.74 -17.59
N LEU A 11 -30.58 3.05 -17.05
CA LEU A 11 -30.46 2.34 -15.78
C LEU A 11 -29.43 1.20 -15.85
N LEU A 12 -29.41 0.42 -16.94
CA LEU A 12 -28.45 -0.67 -17.15
C LEU A 12 -27.01 -0.15 -17.29
N LEU A 13 -26.81 1.00 -17.97
CA LEU A 13 -25.51 1.65 -18.00
C LEU A 13 -25.07 2.10 -16.60
N LEU A 14 -25.92 2.77 -15.83
CA LEU A 14 -25.56 3.25 -14.50
C LEU A 14 -25.13 2.13 -13.54
N LEU A 15 -25.79 0.96 -13.61
CA LEU A 15 -25.45 -0.20 -12.79
C LEU A 15 -24.11 -0.84 -13.16
N THR A 16 -23.71 -0.80 -14.44
CA THR A 16 -22.45 -1.41 -14.91
C THR A 16 -21.24 -0.50 -14.71
N TYR A 17 -21.42 0.81 -14.62
CA TYR A 17 -20.35 1.78 -14.37
C TYR A 17 -19.97 1.89 -12.87
N GLY A 18 -20.74 1.30 -11.96
CA GLY A 18 -20.68 1.57 -10.52
C GLY A 18 -19.53 0.94 -9.73
N SER A 19 -18.63 0.15 -10.32
CA SER A 19 -17.54 -0.44 -9.52
C SER A 19 -16.30 -0.80 -10.35
N LEU A 20 -15.41 0.20 -10.50
CA LEU A 20 -13.99 -0.04 -10.77
C LEU A 20 -13.20 0.23 -9.48
N ALA A 21 -13.35 -0.66 -8.48
CA ALA A 21 -12.49 -0.64 -7.31
C ALA A 21 -11.11 -1.16 -7.71
N LYS A 22 -10.21 -0.23 -8.04
CA LYS A 22 -8.82 -0.55 -8.34
C LYS A 22 -8.15 -0.92 -7.02
N ALA A 23 -7.94 -2.21 -6.79
CA ALA A 23 -7.13 -2.68 -5.67
C ALA A 23 -5.75 -2.01 -5.79
N VAL A 24 -5.37 -1.23 -4.78
CA VAL A 24 -4.03 -0.67 -4.71
C VAL A 24 -3.10 -1.87 -4.46
N PRO A 25 -2.12 -2.14 -5.35
CA PRO A 25 -1.17 -3.20 -5.08
C PRO A 25 -0.44 -2.87 -3.79
N SER A 26 -0.37 -3.84 -2.88
CA SER A 26 0.41 -3.70 -1.66
C SER A 26 1.86 -3.41 -2.03
N MET A 27 2.40 -2.31 -1.50
CA MET A 27 3.78 -1.88 -1.77
C MET A 27 4.79 -2.67 -0.93
N ALA A 28 4.34 -3.60 -0.08
CA ALA A 28 5.18 -4.47 0.73
C ALA A 28 5.72 -5.66 -0.08
N LYS A 29 6.75 -6.31 0.44
CA LYS A 29 7.24 -7.57 -0.10
C LYS A 29 6.12 -8.63 -0.07
N PRO A 30 5.95 -9.45 -1.12
CA PRO A 30 4.94 -10.50 -1.11
C PRO A 30 5.14 -11.44 0.08
N SER A 31 4.03 -11.84 0.70
CA SER A 31 4.00 -12.70 1.89
C SER A 31 4.45 -12.02 3.21
N CYS A 32 4.63 -10.70 3.23
CA CYS A 32 4.95 -9.92 4.42
C CYS A 32 3.79 -9.04 4.86
N GLU A 33 3.74 -8.76 6.17
CA GLU A 33 2.78 -7.82 6.77
C GLU A 33 3.02 -6.42 6.21
N SER A 34 2.02 -5.87 5.52
CA SER A 34 2.12 -4.56 4.87
C SER A 34 1.59 -3.41 5.72
N ARG A 35 1.05 -3.68 6.92
CA ARG A 35 0.47 -2.64 7.78
C ARG A 35 0.77 -2.88 9.25
N CYS A 36 0.92 -1.80 10.00
CA CYS A 36 0.94 -1.79 11.46
C CYS A 36 -0.06 -0.73 11.93
N GLY A 37 -1.19 -1.15 12.49
CA GLY A 37 -2.30 -0.26 12.83
C GLY A 37 -2.82 0.48 11.59
N ASN A 38 -2.65 1.81 11.56
CA ASN A 38 -3.04 2.64 10.41
C ASN A 38 -1.87 2.99 9.47
N LEU A 39 -0.65 2.53 9.77
CA LEU A 39 0.53 2.77 8.96
C LEU A 39 0.64 1.72 7.85
N GLU A 40 0.85 2.15 6.62
CA GLU A 40 1.21 1.27 5.50
C GLU A 40 2.73 1.20 5.35
N ILE A 41 3.26 -0.02 5.20
CA ILE A 41 4.68 -0.33 5.22
C ILE A 41 5.09 -0.80 3.83
N PRO A 42 5.76 0.06 3.06
CA PRO A 42 6.29 -0.32 1.76
C PRO A 42 7.68 -0.95 1.88
N TYR A 43 8.01 -1.83 0.93
CA TYR A 43 9.41 -2.23 0.72
C TYR A 43 10.24 -0.98 0.38
N PRO A 44 11.47 -0.80 0.93
CA PRO A 44 12.36 -1.77 1.60
C PRO A 44 12.11 -2.01 3.09
N PHE A 45 11.07 -1.41 3.68
CA PHE A 45 10.71 -1.60 5.08
C PHE A 45 9.82 -2.83 5.26
N GLY A 46 9.88 -3.44 6.44
CA GLY A 46 9.04 -4.60 6.74
C GLY A 46 9.12 -5.06 8.18
N ILE A 47 8.15 -5.90 8.56
CA ILE A 47 8.03 -6.47 9.90
C ILE A 47 8.44 -7.94 9.83
N GLY A 48 9.36 -8.34 10.70
CA GLY A 48 9.81 -9.73 10.80
C GLY A 48 10.91 -10.10 9.80
N PRO A 49 11.45 -11.32 9.93
CA PRO A 49 12.60 -11.77 9.15
C PRO A 49 12.28 -11.83 7.65
N ASP A 50 13.26 -11.47 6.82
CA ASP A 50 13.18 -11.45 5.35
C ASP A 50 12.17 -10.43 4.76
N CYS A 51 11.48 -9.63 5.58
CA CYS A 51 10.49 -8.67 5.09
C CYS A 51 11.04 -7.26 4.81
N TYR A 52 12.28 -7.00 5.20
CA TYR A 52 13.00 -5.74 5.00
C TYR A 52 14.25 -5.97 4.15
N MET A 53 14.75 -4.92 3.49
CA MET A 53 15.97 -5.00 2.67
C MET A 53 17.23 -5.16 3.52
N ASP A 54 17.34 -4.39 4.59
CA ASP A 54 18.44 -4.43 5.56
C ASP A 54 17.87 -4.29 6.96
N LYS A 55 18.63 -4.71 7.98
CA LYS A 55 18.22 -4.59 9.39
C LYS A 55 17.88 -3.16 9.79
N SER A 56 18.39 -2.16 9.06
CA SER A 56 18.06 -0.78 9.29
C SER A 56 16.62 -0.37 8.90
N PHE A 57 15.98 -1.17 8.05
CA PHE A 57 14.61 -0.97 7.57
C PHE A 57 13.60 -1.88 8.32
N GLU A 58 14.05 -2.57 9.36
CA GLU A 58 13.18 -3.36 10.21
C GLU A 58 12.23 -2.45 11.00
N ILE A 59 10.95 -2.77 10.92
CA ILE A 59 9.89 -2.13 11.67
C ILE A 59 9.38 -3.12 12.72
N VAL A 60 9.34 -2.66 13.97
CA VAL A 60 8.70 -3.36 15.08
C VAL A 60 7.35 -2.72 15.31
N CYS A 61 6.28 -3.53 15.25
CA CYS A 61 4.94 -3.09 15.59
C CYS A 61 4.71 -3.37 17.08
N ASN A 62 4.56 -2.32 17.90
CA ASN A 62 4.20 -2.44 19.31
C ASN A 62 2.80 -1.83 19.52
N GLY A 63 1.81 -2.70 19.67
CA GLY A 63 0.40 -2.30 19.72
C GLY A 63 -0.04 -1.61 18.44
N SER A 64 -0.46 -0.35 18.53
CA SER A 64 -0.87 0.47 17.38
C SER A 64 0.26 1.32 16.79
N GLY A 65 1.46 1.27 17.38
CA GLY A 65 2.61 2.07 16.97
C GLY A 65 3.64 1.26 16.18
N ALA A 66 4.16 1.83 15.10
CA ALA A 66 5.30 1.29 14.37
C ALA A 66 6.58 1.97 14.85
N PHE A 67 7.67 1.21 15.01
CA PHE A 67 8.96 1.72 15.48
C PHE A 67 10.07 1.26 14.53
N LEU A 68 10.93 2.18 14.10
CA LEU A 68 12.13 1.86 13.32
C LEU A 68 13.24 1.41 14.25
N THR A 69 13.75 0.20 14.08
CA THR A 69 14.79 -0.35 14.98
C THR A 69 16.13 0.38 14.86
N SER A 70 16.46 0.94 13.68
CA SER A 70 17.69 1.72 13.47
C SER A 70 17.86 2.90 14.41
N ILE A 71 16.75 3.53 14.78
CA ILE A 71 16.74 4.85 15.43
C ILE A 71 15.78 4.88 16.62
N ASP A 72 15.22 3.73 17.02
CA ASP A 72 14.26 3.57 18.11
C ASP A 72 13.14 4.63 18.10
N THR A 73 12.65 4.98 16.91
CA THR A 73 11.72 6.10 16.74
C THR A 73 10.38 5.61 16.21
N GLY A 74 9.30 6.16 16.78
CA GLY A 74 7.93 5.91 16.34
C GLY A 74 7.67 6.48 14.94
N VAL A 75 7.26 5.62 14.00
CA VAL A 75 6.97 5.96 12.62
C VAL A 75 5.48 6.22 12.44
N GLN A 76 5.15 7.41 11.95
CA GLN A 76 3.77 7.80 11.67
C GLN A 76 3.46 7.86 10.17
N GLN A 77 4.49 8.03 9.33
CA GLN A 77 4.37 8.10 7.87
C GLN A 77 5.68 7.61 7.22
N ILE A 78 5.58 6.87 6.11
CA ILE A 78 6.72 6.45 5.28
C ILE A 78 6.54 7.04 3.88
N ASN A 79 7.28 8.11 3.57
CA ASN A 79 7.24 8.74 2.25
C ASN A 79 8.40 8.26 1.38
N ILE A 80 8.12 7.36 0.45
CA ILE A 80 9.11 6.87 -0.51
C ILE A 80 9.19 7.89 -1.66
N GLY A 81 10.17 8.79 -1.60
CA GLY A 81 10.41 9.72 -2.70
C GLY A 81 10.88 9.00 -3.97
N LEU A 82 10.60 9.57 -5.14
CA LEU A 82 11.16 9.09 -6.43
C LEU A 82 12.70 9.04 -6.43
N ARG A 83 13.37 9.83 -5.56
CA ARG A 83 14.82 9.74 -5.35
C ARG A 83 15.23 8.39 -4.71
N SER A 84 14.39 7.81 -3.85
CA SER A 84 14.64 6.50 -3.24
C SER A 84 14.51 5.40 -4.29
N TYR A 85 13.43 5.42 -5.09
CA TYR A 85 13.25 4.51 -6.23
C TYR A 85 14.40 4.59 -7.24
N ARG A 86 14.88 5.80 -7.58
CA ARG A 86 16.02 5.99 -8.48
C ARG A 86 17.36 5.52 -7.89
N SER A 87 17.48 5.48 -6.56
CA SER A 87 18.68 4.99 -5.88
C SER A 87 18.71 3.47 -5.83
N ASP A 88 17.55 2.84 -5.64
CA ASP A 88 17.38 1.38 -5.75
C ASP A 88 17.55 0.89 -7.20
N LEU A 89 17.07 1.62 -8.20
CA LEU A 89 17.27 1.28 -9.62
C LEU A 89 18.75 1.31 -10.06
N ARG A 90 19.63 1.96 -9.28
CA ARG A 90 21.08 1.94 -9.51
C ARG A 90 21.80 0.80 -8.77
N ARG A 91 21.07 0.00 -8.00
CA ARG A 91 21.57 -1.20 -7.32
C ARG A 91 21.15 -2.50 -8.01
N CYS A 92 20.29 -2.41 -9.03
CA CYS A 92 20.06 -3.49 -10.00
C CYS A 92 21.15 -3.50 -11.07
#